data_AF-A0A1Q6DUT3-F1
#
_entry.id   AF-A0A1Q6DUT3-F1
#
_cell.length_a   1.000
_cell.length_b   1.000
_cell.length_c   1.000
_cell.angle_alpha   90.00
_cell.angle_beta   90.00
_cell.angle_gamma   90.00
#
_symmetry.space_group_name_H-M   'P 1'
#
loop_
_entity.id
_entity.type
_entity.pdbx_description
1 polymer ?
#
loop_
_entity_poly.entity_id
_entity_poly.type
_entity_poly.pdbx_seq_one_letter_code
_entity_poly.pdbx_strand_id
1 'polypeptide(L)'
;MGIFEILGNKNRRKILEILSKKPMYVTELSRELEINRKAVIDHLKALKREKLINELDMGGNKKYYKISNNLFVKSVISEYFVNTDVQEIQSPKKDAKEIKKKFKEIDKIEKELSKKNKDLKTIFELIRELENFQNQLFEAEKYASYLMNELRNQANKKIEKKVEKDFEKEILIKLVTNGQISPEKLSNELKINKNKVYDLFRTLKQKNLI
;
A
#
# COMPACT_ATOMS: atom_id res chain seq x y z
N MET A 1 6.67 0.36 -16.15
CA MET A 1 5.55 -0.57 -15.93
C MET A 1 5.08 -0.30 -14.51
N GLY A 2 3.79 -0.25 -14.23
CA GLY A 2 3.34 -0.05 -12.84
C GLY A 2 3.48 -1.34 -12.00
N ILE A 3 3.55 -1.24 -10.67
CA ILE A 3 3.60 -2.43 -9.81
C ILE A 3 2.39 -3.36 -10.04
N PHE A 4 1.19 -2.82 -10.26
CA PHE A 4 0.00 -3.62 -10.56
C PHE A 4 0.06 -4.30 -11.92
N GLU A 5 0.72 -3.71 -12.90
CA GLU A 5 0.87 -4.31 -14.22
C GLU A 5 1.79 -5.53 -14.15
N ILE A 6 2.81 -5.49 -13.29
CA ILE A 6 3.62 -6.66 -12.96
C ILE A 6 2.80 -7.69 -12.19
N LEU A 7 2.18 -7.29 -11.08
CA LEU A 7 1.46 -8.21 -10.20
C LEU A 7 0.16 -8.72 -10.82
N GLY A 8 -0.38 -8.10 -11.87
CA GLY A 8 -1.60 -8.54 -12.55
C GLY A 8 -1.44 -9.88 -13.28
N ASN A 9 -0.21 -10.24 -13.67
CA ASN A 9 0.06 -11.51 -14.33
C ASN A 9 0.20 -12.67 -13.33
N LYS A 10 -0.61 -13.73 -13.48
CA LYS A 10 -0.62 -14.92 -12.61
C LYS A 10 0.74 -15.61 -12.52
N ASN A 11 1.45 -15.78 -13.64
CA ASN A 11 2.75 -16.45 -13.65
C ASN A 11 3.81 -15.63 -12.92
N ARG A 12 3.79 -14.30 -13.04
CA ARG A 12 4.69 -13.43 -12.28
C ARG A 12 4.44 -13.52 -10.77
N ARG A 13 3.17 -13.56 -10.34
CA ARG A 13 2.83 -13.82 -8.91
C ARG A 13 3.32 -15.19 -8.47
N LYS A 14 3.14 -16.23 -9.30
CA LYS A 14 3.59 -17.59 -8.97
C LYS A 14 5.11 -17.70 -8.90
N ILE A 15 5.86 -17.00 -9.77
CA ILE A 15 7.32 -16.88 -9.66
C ILE A 15 7.71 -16.29 -8.32
N LEU A 16 7.08 -15.19 -7.89
CA LEU A 16 7.36 -14.58 -6.57
C LEU A 16 7.04 -15.55 -5.41
N GLU A 17 5.93 -16.29 -5.50
CA GLU A 17 5.56 -17.33 -4.50
C GLU A 17 6.59 -18.47 -4.44
N ILE A 18 7.16 -18.87 -5.57
CA ILE A 18 8.20 -19.90 -5.62
C ILE A 18 9.51 -19.36 -5.03
N LEU A 19 9.91 -18.15 -5.46
CA LEU A 19 11.15 -17.51 -5.04
C LEU A 19 11.15 -17.07 -3.57
N SER A 20 9.99 -16.90 -2.94
CA SER A 20 9.89 -16.62 -1.49
C SER A 20 10.30 -17.82 -0.63
N LYS A 21 10.24 -19.04 -1.18
CA LYS A 21 10.64 -20.28 -0.49
C LYS A 21 12.14 -20.53 -0.61
N LYS A 22 12.70 -20.35 -1.82
CA LYS A 22 14.14 -20.47 -2.09
C LYS A 22 14.52 -19.85 -3.45
N PRO A 23 15.79 -19.43 -3.65
CA PRO A 23 16.28 -19.05 -4.96
C PRO A 23 16.18 -20.19 -5.98
N MET A 24 15.81 -19.88 -7.22
CA MET A 24 15.70 -20.88 -8.31
C MET A 24 16.21 -20.33 -9.65
N TYR A 25 16.59 -21.23 -10.56
CA TYR A 25 16.98 -20.89 -11.94
C TYR A 25 15.86 -21.19 -12.96
N VAL A 26 16.04 -20.70 -14.20
CA VAL A 26 15.00 -20.71 -15.25
C VAL A 26 14.39 -22.10 -15.50
N THR A 27 15.19 -23.17 -15.54
CA THR A 27 14.67 -24.51 -15.84
C THR A 27 13.81 -25.05 -14.70
N GLU A 28 14.15 -24.78 -13.44
CA GLU A 28 13.32 -25.15 -12.29
C GLU A 28 11.98 -24.41 -12.34
N LEU A 29 12.03 -23.09 -12.53
CA LEU A 29 10.82 -22.26 -12.64
C LEU A 29 9.93 -22.72 -13.81
N SER A 30 10.51 -23.07 -14.95
CA SER A 30 9.79 -23.60 -16.12
C SER A 30 9.04 -24.89 -15.80
N ARG A 31 9.65 -25.79 -15.01
CA ARG A 31 9.01 -27.03 -14.56
C ARG A 31 7.91 -26.78 -13.53
N GLU A 32 8.16 -25.94 -12.53
CA GLU A 32 7.19 -25.61 -11.47
C GLU A 32 5.96 -24.84 -12.00
N LEU A 33 6.14 -24.04 -13.06
CA LEU A 33 5.07 -23.25 -13.68
C LEU A 33 4.40 -23.93 -14.86
N GLU A 34 4.96 -25.05 -15.35
CA GLU A 34 4.53 -25.74 -16.57
C GLU A 34 4.45 -24.82 -17.81
N ILE A 35 5.39 -23.87 -17.93
CA ILE A 35 5.50 -22.96 -19.08
C ILE A 35 6.88 -23.04 -19.72
N ASN A 36 6.97 -22.66 -21.00
CA ASN A 36 8.24 -22.69 -21.72
C ASN A 36 9.29 -21.73 -21.12
N ARG A 37 10.58 -22.08 -21.30
CA ARG A 37 11.71 -21.32 -20.74
C ARG A 37 11.76 -19.87 -21.23
N LYS A 38 11.37 -19.59 -22.47
CA LYS A 38 11.36 -18.23 -23.03
C LYS A 38 10.39 -17.32 -22.26
N ALA A 39 9.18 -17.82 -21.99
CA ALA A 39 8.18 -17.11 -21.20
C ALA A 39 8.66 -16.84 -19.76
N VAL A 40 9.32 -17.81 -19.12
CA VAL A 40 9.95 -17.61 -17.80
C VAL A 40 10.99 -16.49 -17.85
N ILE A 41 11.86 -16.48 -18.85
CA ILE A 41 12.89 -15.44 -19.02
C ILE A 41 12.22 -14.07 -19.14
N ASP A 42 11.16 -13.95 -19.95
CA ASP A 42 10.47 -12.68 -20.13
C ASP A 42 9.76 -12.21 -18.86
N HIS A 43 9.18 -13.13 -18.08
CA HIS A 43 8.62 -12.82 -16.76
C HIS A 43 9.69 -12.35 -15.77
N LEU A 44 10.83 -13.02 -15.69
CA LEU A 44 11.95 -12.66 -14.82
C LEU A 44 12.52 -11.28 -15.19
N LYS A 45 12.66 -10.97 -16.49
CA LYS A 45 13.06 -9.63 -16.95
C LYS A 45 12.10 -8.55 -16.48
N ALA A 46 10.79 -8.79 -16.59
CA ALA A 46 9.77 -7.85 -16.12
C ALA A 46 9.84 -7.64 -14.60
N LEU A 47 9.96 -8.73 -13.82
CA LEU A 47 10.09 -8.68 -12.35
C LEU A 47 11.38 -7.96 -11.91
N LYS A 48 12.50 -8.21 -12.59
CA LYS A 48 13.80 -7.57 -12.31
C LYS A 48 13.78 -6.08 -12.62
N ARG A 49 13.10 -5.66 -13.70
CA ARG A 49 12.97 -4.23 -14.06
C ARG A 49 12.27 -3.43 -12.97
N GLU A 50 11.27 -4.00 -12.32
CA GLU A 50 10.59 -3.38 -11.16
C GLU A 50 11.27 -3.70 -9.81
N LYS A 51 12.53 -4.17 -9.83
CA LYS A 51 13.36 -4.45 -8.63
C LYS A 51 12.74 -5.42 -7.62
N LEU A 52 11.81 -6.27 -8.06
CA LEU A 52 11.20 -7.29 -7.19
C LEU A 52 12.12 -8.48 -6.98
N ILE A 53 12.95 -8.77 -7.98
CA ILE A 53 13.92 -9.86 -7.93
C ILE A 53 15.28 -9.39 -8.42
N ASN A 54 16.33 -10.07 -7.97
CA ASN A 54 17.69 -9.94 -8.49
C ASN A 54 18.31 -11.30 -8.80
N GLU A 55 19.38 -11.28 -9.60
CA GLU A 55 20.24 -12.45 -9.79
C GLU A 55 21.04 -12.70 -8.51
N LEU A 56 21.19 -13.98 -8.15
CA LEU A 56 22.01 -14.46 -7.05
C LEU A 56 23.13 -15.32 -7.63
N ASP A 57 24.38 -14.95 -7.36
CA ASP A 57 25.52 -15.79 -7.67
C ASP A 57 25.65 -16.89 -6.61
N MET A 58 25.64 -18.14 -7.06
CA MET A 58 25.81 -19.33 -6.22
C MET A 58 26.98 -20.21 -6.70
N GLY A 59 27.81 -19.71 -7.61
CA GLY A 59 28.84 -20.49 -8.29
C GLY A 59 28.27 -21.37 -9.42
N GLY A 60 29.08 -21.54 -10.47
CA GLY A 60 28.72 -22.32 -11.66
C GLY A 60 27.99 -21.53 -12.76
N ASN A 61 27.53 -22.22 -13.81
CA ASN A 61 27.03 -21.58 -15.03
C ASN A 61 25.52 -21.21 -14.99
N LYS A 62 24.83 -21.48 -13.88
CA LYS A 62 23.39 -21.25 -13.74
C LYS A 62 23.12 -19.91 -13.05
N LYS A 63 22.19 -19.13 -13.61
CA LYS A 63 21.70 -17.89 -12.99
C LYS A 63 20.51 -18.18 -12.09
N TYR A 64 20.71 -18.02 -10.78
CA TYR A 64 19.63 -18.10 -9.78
C TYR A 64 19.00 -16.74 -9.58
N TYR A 65 17.71 -16.73 -9.22
CA TYR A 65 16.95 -15.51 -8.94
C TYR A 65 16.41 -15.58 -7.51
N LYS A 66 16.33 -14.44 -6.84
CA LYS A 66 15.72 -14.29 -5.51
C LYS A 66 14.95 -12.99 -5.40
N ILE A 67 14.01 -12.91 -4.46
CA ILE A 67 13.37 -11.64 -4.09
C ILE A 67 14.45 -10.67 -3.59
N SER A 68 14.45 -9.44 -4.11
CA SER A 68 15.42 -8.40 -3.76
C SER A 68 14.87 -7.33 -2.83
N ASN A 69 13.60 -6.97 -3.01
CA ASN A 69 12.94 -5.92 -2.25
C ASN A 69 11.65 -6.48 -1.61
N ASN A 70 11.49 -6.25 -0.31
CA ASN A 70 10.24 -6.53 0.38
C ASN A 70 9.30 -5.35 0.16
N LEU A 71 8.13 -5.60 -0.41
CA LEU A 71 7.16 -4.55 -0.71
C LEU A 71 5.86 -4.75 0.05
N PHE A 72 5.29 -3.65 0.52
CA PHE A 72 3.94 -3.55 1.02
C PHE A 72 3.12 -2.75 0.01
N VAL A 73 2.09 -3.39 -0.56
CA VAL A 73 1.19 -2.78 -1.53
C VAL A 73 -0.20 -2.77 -0.90
N LYS A 74 -0.79 -1.59 -0.77
CA LYS A 74 -2.15 -1.41 -0.27
C LYS A 74 -3.01 -0.71 -1.30
N SER A 75 -4.21 -1.25 -1.53
CA SER A 75 -5.23 -0.60 -2.35
C SER A 75 -6.57 -0.61 -1.64
N VAL A 76 -7.22 0.55 -1.64
CA VAL A 76 -8.60 0.71 -1.17
C VAL A 76 -9.42 1.22 -2.33
N ILE A 77 -10.53 0.55 -2.63
CA ILE A 77 -11.46 0.92 -3.70
C ILE A 77 -12.85 0.96 -3.10
N SER A 78 -13.49 2.12 -3.16
CA SER A 78 -14.89 2.34 -2.81
C SER A 78 -15.51 3.35 -3.77
N GLU A 79 -16.84 3.52 -3.69
CA GLU A 79 -17.60 4.42 -4.57
C GLU A 79 -17.05 5.86 -4.59
N TYR A 80 -16.57 6.35 -3.44
CA TYR A 80 -16.10 7.74 -3.27
C TYR A 80 -14.59 7.85 -3.01
N PHE A 81 -13.83 6.76 -3.09
CA PHE A 81 -12.41 6.79 -2.78
C PHE A 81 -11.65 5.65 -3.42
N VAL A 82 -10.60 6.02 -4.15
CA VAL A 82 -9.60 5.07 -4.64
C VAL A 82 -8.24 5.54 -4.18
N ASN A 83 -7.52 4.67 -3.49
CA ASN A 83 -6.16 4.94 -3.08
C ASN A 83 -5.29 3.71 -3.32
N THR A 84 -4.07 3.96 -3.78
CA THR A 84 -3.00 2.98 -3.84
C THR A 84 -1.81 3.56 -3.13
N ASP A 85 -1.22 2.74 -2.27
CA ASP A 85 0.05 3.03 -1.62
C ASP A 85 1.02 1.86 -1.82
N VAL A 86 2.27 2.18 -2.12
CA VAL A 86 3.33 1.21 -2.39
C VAL A 86 4.54 1.65 -1.58
N GLN A 87 4.91 0.84 -0.60
CA GLN A 87 6.01 1.14 0.30
C GLN A 87 6.99 -0.04 0.37
N GLU A 88 8.27 0.26 0.54
CA GLU A 88 9.26 -0.77 0.87
C GLU A 88 9.12 -1.17 2.35
N ILE A 89 9.14 -2.47 2.63
CA ILE A 89 9.13 -2.99 4.00
C ILE A 89 10.55 -2.89 4.55
N GLN A 90 10.76 -1.89 5.40
CA GLN A 90 12.01 -1.62 6.08
C GLN A 90 11.75 -1.21 7.53
N SER A 91 12.79 -1.24 8.36
CA SER A 91 12.68 -0.76 9.75
C SER A 91 12.23 0.71 9.77
N PRO A 92 11.20 1.07 10.55
CA PRO A 92 10.67 2.43 10.57
C PRO A 92 11.70 3.42 11.14
N LYS A 93 12.07 4.45 10.36
CA LYS A 93 13.10 5.44 10.77
C LYS A 93 12.56 6.66 11.53
N LYS A 94 11.34 7.12 11.26
CA LYS A 94 10.78 8.37 11.83
C LYS A 94 9.64 8.15 12.83
N ASP A 95 8.73 7.21 12.55
CA ASP A 95 7.47 7.08 13.32
C ASP A 95 7.46 5.90 14.30
N ALA A 96 8.57 5.17 14.41
CA ALA A 96 8.67 3.95 15.20
C ALA A 96 8.26 4.18 16.67
N LYS A 97 8.62 5.32 17.26
CA LYS A 97 8.35 5.62 18.66
C LYS A 97 6.86 5.85 18.93
N GLU A 98 6.17 6.54 18.03
CA GLU A 98 4.74 6.82 18.17
C GLU A 98 3.91 5.55 17.95
N ILE A 99 4.26 4.76 16.93
CA ILE A 99 3.64 3.46 16.65
C ILE A 99 3.76 2.54 17.88
N LYS A 100 4.95 2.40 18.46
CA LYS A 100 5.19 1.59 19.68
C LYS A 100 4.44 2.11 20.91
N LYS A 101 4.20 3.42 21.00
CA LYS A 101 3.42 4.01 22.09
C LYS A 101 1.95 3.64 21.96
N LYS A 102 1.41 3.67 20.73
CA LYS A 102 0.00 3.41 20.41
C LYS A 102 -0.33 1.91 20.38
N PHE A 103 0.60 1.09 19.89
CA PHE A 103 0.45 -0.35 19.72
C PHE A 103 1.52 -1.09 20.53
N LYS A 104 1.16 -1.51 21.73
CA LYS A 104 2.09 -2.10 22.71
C LYS A 104 2.57 -3.49 22.30
N GLU A 105 1.76 -4.20 21.53
CA GLU A 105 2.05 -5.49 20.91
C GLU A 105 3.30 -5.40 20.02
N ILE A 106 3.42 -4.34 19.21
CA ILE A 106 4.60 -4.11 18.37
C ILE A 106 5.85 -3.90 19.24
N ASP A 107 5.76 -3.05 20.28
CA ASP A 107 6.88 -2.77 21.18
C ASP A 107 7.36 -4.03 21.91
N LYS A 108 6.42 -4.85 22.40
CA LYS A 108 6.70 -6.13 23.05
C LYS A 108 7.42 -7.08 22.08
N ILE A 109 6.86 -7.30 20.89
CA ILE A 109 7.39 -8.27 19.93
C ILE A 109 8.76 -7.84 19.42
N GLU A 110 9.00 -6.54 19.19
CA GLU A 110 10.30 -6.05 18.77
C GLU A 110 11.38 -6.19 19.86
N LYS A 111 11.02 -5.96 21.12
CA LYS A 111 11.89 -6.24 22.28
C LYS A 111 12.22 -7.71 22.40
N GLU A 112 11.25 -8.58 22.20
CA GLU A 112 11.50 -10.01 22.12
C GLU A 112 12.44 -10.29 20.95
N LEU A 113 12.12 -9.85 19.73
CA LEU A 113 12.89 -10.07 18.49
C LEU A 113 14.37 -9.68 18.62
N SER A 114 14.71 -8.67 19.42
CA SER A 114 16.09 -8.23 19.68
C SER A 114 16.89 -9.10 20.66
N LYS A 115 16.25 -9.99 21.44
CA LYS A 115 16.95 -10.99 22.29
C LYS A 115 17.71 -12.03 21.45
N LYS A 116 18.90 -12.41 21.89
CA LYS A 116 19.70 -13.48 21.25
C LYS A 116 19.17 -14.88 21.61
N ASN A 117 19.49 -15.88 20.78
CA ASN A 117 19.27 -17.31 21.03
C ASN A 117 17.82 -17.70 21.40
N LYS A 118 16.84 -17.30 20.58
CA LYS A 118 15.46 -17.78 20.74
C LYS A 118 15.33 -19.21 20.23
N ASP A 119 14.57 -20.02 20.95
CA ASP A 119 14.16 -21.32 20.43
C ASP A 119 13.09 -21.17 19.34
N LEU A 120 12.90 -22.25 18.59
CA LEU A 120 11.96 -22.29 17.48
C LEU A 120 10.51 -22.09 17.94
N LYS A 121 10.16 -22.59 19.13
CA LYS A 121 8.83 -22.45 19.72
C LYS A 121 8.46 -20.98 19.95
N THR A 122 9.36 -20.22 20.57
CA THR A 122 9.21 -18.79 20.83
C THR A 122 9.05 -18.02 19.51
N ILE A 123 9.83 -18.37 18.49
CA ILE A 123 9.71 -17.74 17.16
C ILE A 123 8.32 -17.97 16.57
N PHE A 124 7.80 -19.20 16.61
CA PHE A 124 6.44 -19.49 16.13
C PHE A 124 5.35 -18.76 16.92
N GLU A 125 5.50 -18.65 18.23
CA GLU A 125 4.57 -17.89 19.08
C GLU A 125 4.56 -16.40 18.71
N LEU A 126 5.73 -15.80 18.51
CA LEU A 126 5.86 -14.39 18.08
C LEU A 126 5.28 -14.17 16.67
N ILE A 127 5.50 -15.10 15.74
CA ILE A 127 4.89 -15.04 14.39
C ILE A 127 3.37 -15.05 14.50
N ARG A 128 2.80 -16.00 15.27
CA ARG A 128 1.35 -16.09 15.46
C ARG A 128 0.77 -14.84 16.12
N GLU A 129 1.47 -14.29 17.11
CA GLU A 129 1.06 -13.03 17.76
C GLU A 129 1.03 -11.87 16.76
N LEU A 130 2.06 -11.75 15.89
CA LEU A 130 2.09 -10.76 14.81
C LEU A 130 1.00 -10.97 13.76
N GLU A 131 0.76 -12.21 13.32
CA GLU A 131 -0.27 -12.53 12.33
C GLU A 131 -1.67 -12.15 12.86
N ASN A 132 -1.96 -12.49 14.12
CA ASN A 132 -3.22 -12.10 14.77
C ASN A 132 -3.36 -10.58 14.86
N PHE A 133 -2.30 -9.88 15.26
CA PHE A 133 -2.30 -8.43 15.35
C PHE A 133 -2.47 -7.75 13.97
N GLN A 134 -1.82 -8.28 12.93
CA GLN A 134 -2.01 -7.82 11.54
C GLN A 134 -3.46 -7.99 11.09
N ASN A 135 -4.10 -9.13 11.40
CA ASN A 135 -5.51 -9.35 11.09
C ASN A 135 -6.43 -8.36 11.81
N GLN A 136 -6.16 -8.04 13.09
CA GLN A 136 -6.92 -7.03 13.83
C GLN A 136 -6.80 -5.64 13.20
N LEU A 137 -5.59 -5.23 12.79
CA LEU A 137 -5.37 -3.97 12.08
C LEU A 137 -6.11 -3.94 10.74
N PHE A 138 -6.08 -5.04 9.99
CA PHE A 138 -6.79 -5.16 8.72
C PHE A 138 -8.31 -5.01 8.90
N GLU A 139 -8.90 -5.69 9.87
CA GLU A 139 -10.33 -5.59 10.17
C GLU A 139 -10.73 -4.18 10.62
N ALA A 140 -9.90 -3.53 11.45
CA ALA A 140 -10.11 -2.16 11.86
C ALA A 140 -10.02 -1.18 10.67
N GLU A 141 -9.04 -1.35 9.78
CA GLU A 141 -8.91 -0.52 8.57
C GLU A 141 -10.09 -0.73 7.60
N LYS A 142 -10.55 -1.98 7.44
CA LYS A 142 -11.73 -2.31 6.63
C LYS A 142 -12.98 -1.61 7.18
N TYR A 143 -13.21 -1.68 8.49
CA TYR A 143 -14.36 -1.03 9.12
C TYR A 143 -14.27 0.50 9.05
N ALA A 144 -13.09 1.08 9.28
CA ALA A 144 -12.87 2.51 9.10
C ALA A 144 -13.12 2.96 7.65
N SER A 145 -12.72 2.16 6.67
CA SER A 145 -12.97 2.43 5.24
C SER A 145 -14.46 2.40 4.91
N TYR A 146 -15.23 1.47 5.49
CA TYR A 146 -16.68 1.45 5.39
C TYR A 146 -17.31 2.74 5.95
N LEU A 147 -16.95 3.11 7.19
CA LEU A 147 -17.46 4.35 7.82
C LEU A 147 -17.11 5.60 7.02
N MET A 148 -15.88 5.66 6.47
CA MET A 148 -15.47 6.75 5.59
C MET A 148 -16.33 6.82 4.33
N ASN A 149 -16.67 5.67 3.72
CA ASN A 149 -17.55 5.64 2.56
C ASN A 149 -18.96 6.16 2.91
N GLU A 150 -19.52 5.75 4.05
CA GLU A 150 -20.82 6.23 4.53
C GLU A 150 -20.84 7.75 4.78
N LEU A 151 -19.79 8.27 5.44
CA LEU A 151 -19.65 9.70 5.69
C LEU A 151 -19.53 10.49 4.38
N ARG A 152 -18.79 9.98 3.39
CA ARG A 152 -18.66 10.59 2.06
C ARG A 152 -19.99 10.60 1.31
N ASN A 153 -20.75 9.51 1.35
CA ASN A 153 -22.10 9.44 0.78
C ASN A 153 -23.02 10.51 1.39
N GLN A 154 -23.04 10.61 2.71
CA GLN A 154 -23.83 11.61 3.42
C GLN A 154 -23.40 13.04 3.08
N ALA A 155 -22.09 13.29 3.00
CA ALA A 155 -21.55 14.59 2.63
C ALA A 155 -21.95 14.96 1.19
N ASN A 156 -21.78 14.07 0.23
CA ASN A 156 -22.16 14.29 -1.18
C ASN A 156 -23.66 14.60 -1.31
N LYS A 157 -24.54 13.83 -0.65
CA LYS A 157 -25.99 14.11 -0.61
C LYS A 157 -26.32 15.48 -0.02
N LYS A 158 -25.58 15.93 1.00
CA LYS A 158 -25.78 17.26 1.61
C LYS A 158 -25.25 18.38 0.71
N ILE A 159 -24.10 18.19 0.07
CA ILE A 159 -23.52 19.15 -0.87
C ILE A 159 -24.49 19.38 -2.03
N GLU A 160 -25.01 18.31 -2.63
CA GLU A 160 -25.97 18.41 -3.74
C GLU A 160 -27.24 19.19 -3.38
N LYS A 161 -27.71 19.06 -2.14
CA LYS A 161 -28.92 19.73 -1.65
C LYS A 161 -28.72 21.18 -1.20
N LYS A 162 -27.54 21.54 -0.69
CA LYS A 162 -27.31 22.82 0.01
C LYS A 162 -26.48 23.83 -0.75
N VAL A 163 -25.73 23.39 -1.75
CA VAL A 163 -24.79 24.23 -2.48
C VAL A 163 -25.33 24.42 -3.88
N GLU A 164 -25.59 25.66 -4.29
CA GLU A 164 -26.17 25.93 -5.62
C GLU A 164 -25.10 26.07 -6.70
N LYS A 165 -23.94 26.64 -6.35
CA LYS A 165 -22.88 26.93 -7.31
C LYS A 165 -22.07 25.67 -7.62
N ASP A 166 -22.06 25.25 -8.88
CA ASP A 166 -21.35 24.05 -9.35
C ASP A 166 -19.87 24.04 -8.96
N PHE A 167 -19.20 25.18 -9.07
CA PHE A 167 -17.80 25.31 -8.67
C PHE A 167 -17.56 25.11 -7.16
N GLU A 168 -18.49 25.57 -6.30
CA GLU A 168 -18.41 25.33 -4.86
C GLU A 168 -18.66 23.83 -4.55
N LYS A 169 -19.60 23.18 -5.26
CA LYS A 169 -19.85 21.74 -5.14
C LYS A 169 -18.62 20.92 -5.50
N GLU A 170 -18.00 21.20 -6.65
CA GLU A 170 -16.83 20.48 -7.14
C GLU A 170 -15.70 20.48 -6.09
N ILE A 171 -15.46 21.63 -5.47
CA ILE A 171 -14.43 21.78 -4.45
C ILE A 171 -14.77 21.02 -3.17
N LEU A 172 -16.01 21.09 -2.70
CA LEU A 172 -16.44 20.35 -1.52
C LEU A 172 -16.39 18.84 -1.75
N ILE A 173 -16.82 18.35 -2.90
CA ILE A 173 -16.71 16.92 -3.28
C ILE A 173 -15.24 16.50 -3.29
N LYS A 174 -14.35 17.34 -3.80
CA LYS A 174 -12.92 17.06 -3.82
C LYS A 174 -12.31 16.97 -2.42
N LEU A 175 -12.72 17.86 -1.51
CA LEU A 175 -12.32 17.83 -0.10
C LEU A 175 -12.81 16.56 0.60
N VAL A 176 -14.07 16.17 0.37
CA VAL A 176 -14.67 14.94 0.92
C VAL A 176 -13.94 13.68 0.40
N THR A 177 -13.54 13.69 -0.86
CA THR A 177 -12.85 12.56 -1.52
C THR A 177 -11.41 12.42 -1.01
N ASN A 178 -10.63 13.50 -1.09
CA ASN A 178 -9.18 13.48 -0.83
C ASN A 178 -8.79 13.77 0.63
N GLY A 179 -9.77 14.09 1.50
CA GLY A 179 -9.53 14.47 2.88
C GLY A 179 -8.91 15.87 3.00
N GLN A 180 -7.98 16.07 3.95
CA GLN A 180 -7.27 17.33 4.11
C GLN A 180 -6.29 17.55 2.95
N ILE A 181 -6.76 18.21 1.90
CA ILE A 181 -5.93 18.71 0.81
C ILE A 181 -5.41 20.12 1.17
N SER A 182 -4.12 20.37 0.93
CA SER A 182 -3.61 21.73 1.11
C SER A 182 -4.13 22.65 0.00
N PRO A 183 -4.28 23.97 0.25
CA PRO A 183 -4.67 24.94 -0.78
C PRO A 183 -3.78 24.89 -2.02
N GLU A 184 -2.48 24.61 -1.86
CA GLU A 184 -1.50 24.45 -2.96
C GLU A 184 -1.85 23.24 -3.83
N LYS A 185 -2.11 22.09 -3.22
CA LYS A 185 -2.43 20.86 -3.95
C LYS A 185 -3.77 20.99 -4.68
N LEU A 186 -4.75 21.63 -4.05
CA LEU A 186 -6.04 21.89 -4.67
C LEU A 186 -5.95 22.89 -5.83
N SER A 187 -5.16 23.96 -5.68
CA SER A 187 -4.89 24.94 -6.74
C SER A 187 -4.29 24.29 -8.00
N ASN A 188 -3.32 23.40 -7.81
CA ASN A 188 -2.69 22.66 -8.89
C ASN A 188 -3.64 21.67 -9.57
N GLU A 189 -4.44 20.92 -8.80
CA GLU A 189 -5.36 19.92 -9.34
C GLU A 189 -6.53 20.54 -10.11
N LEU A 190 -7.08 21.65 -9.61
CA LEU A 190 -8.21 22.34 -10.23
C LEU A 190 -7.78 23.42 -11.24
N LYS A 191 -6.47 23.62 -11.43
CA LYS A 191 -5.88 24.66 -12.30
C LYS A 191 -6.44 26.06 -12.00
N ILE A 192 -6.67 26.36 -10.73
CA ILE A 192 -7.20 27.64 -10.25
C ILE A 192 -6.15 28.41 -9.46
N ASN A 193 -6.23 29.73 -9.51
CA ASN A 193 -5.32 30.60 -8.77
C ASN A 193 -5.41 30.34 -7.26
N LYS A 194 -4.26 30.23 -6.59
CA LYS A 194 -4.15 29.96 -5.15
C LYS A 194 -4.94 30.95 -4.28
N ASN A 195 -4.96 32.24 -4.64
CA ASN A 195 -5.72 33.26 -3.90
C ASN A 195 -7.23 32.99 -3.95
N LYS A 196 -7.75 32.56 -5.11
CA LYS A 196 -9.15 32.15 -5.25
C LYS A 196 -9.48 30.93 -4.38
N VAL A 197 -8.53 30.02 -4.19
CA VAL A 197 -8.69 28.89 -3.26
C VAL A 197 -8.80 29.38 -1.82
N TYR A 198 -7.91 30.27 -1.37
CA TYR A 198 -7.99 30.82 -0.01
C TYR A 198 -9.28 31.59 0.25
N ASP A 199 -9.70 32.44 -0.69
CA ASP A 199 -10.95 33.19 -0.59
C ASP A 199 -12.15 32.25 -0.48
N LEU A 200 -12.16 31.19 -1.28
CA LEU A 200 -13.20 30.18 -1.21
C LEU A 200 -13.20 29.43 0.14
N PHE A 201 -12.05 29.01 0.65
CA PHE A 201 -11.98 28.39 1.98
C PHE A 201 -12.52 29.32 3.07
N ARG A 202 -12.25 30.62 2.96
CA ARG A 202 -12.80 31.63 3.86
C ARG A 202 -14.33 31.72 3.74
N THR A 203 -14.86 31.73 2.52
CA THR A 203 -16.31 31.72 2.27
C THR A 203 -16.97 30.43 2.78
N LEU A 204 -16.38 29.27 2.55
CA LEU A 204 -16.91 27.98 3.00
C LEU A 204 -16.92 27.90 4.55
N LYS A 205 -15.88 28.40 5.22
CA LYS A 205 -15.86 28.53 6.69
C LYS A 205 -16.94 29.47 7.21
N GLN A 206 -17.12 30.64 6.56
CA GLN A 206 -18.17 31.59 6.94
C GLN A 206 -19.58 30.99 6.77
N LYS A 207 -19.77 30.12 5.77
CA LYS A 207 -21.00 29.36 5.56
C LYS A 207 -21.14 28.12 6.47
N ASN A 208 -20.18 27.87 7.36
CA ASN A 208 -20.10 26.69 8.22
C ASN A 208 -20.18 25.36 7.45
N LEU A 209 -19.55 25.31 6.27
CA LEU A 209 -19.50 24.13 5.40
C LEU A 209 -18.23 23.31 5.58
N ILE A 210 -17.15 23.91 6.11
CA ILE A 210 -15.85 23.28 6.45
C ILE A 210 -15.22 23.93 7.67
#